data_AF-A0ABD0LKK6-F1
#
_entry.id   AF-A0ABD0LKK6-F1
#
_cell.length_a   1.000
_cell.length_b   1.000
_cell.length_c   1.000
_cell.angle_alpha   90.00
_cell.angle_beta   90.00
_cell.angle_gamma   90.00
#
_symmetry.space_group_name_H-M   'P 1'
#
loop_
_entity.id
_entity.type
_entity.pdbx_description
1 polymer ?
#
loop_
_entity_poly.entity_id
_entity_poly.type
_entity_poly.pdbx_seq_one_letter_code
_entity_poly.pdbx_strand_id
1 'polypeptide(L)'
;MATGGSDRSVDSRVECSVCLEPYRGRQPKLLPCFHSFCLPCLSQLVYSGTQASFYVEDGEQLDSAPPSLCDLCDEGQVGSHYCGTCKNRSCKRCTRIHDKICQGTPTTASERPKGAAGGEDELLKKARDQLSVVEAVLTHLGAKKEELERERKAMEHSINVRFATGLGVMADARDECFVSFREAVRAERDSLEGEITAARAVQTRLSRLVRPEGLSQESASASQLQTAVVSEADFKRLQQQLAGGQGVGFFEHTTEEDNRESALNFQRGYMGKVVSRKHGTSQTGSGKSAAKTSTQNAQLSAGNGTADAQNETTEKLAELSGKFDCLMSKYTHCENLMSKLQTQNTSVRDANSKLAADFATIQGEHASLKDKCALLCQDVATLQAENNKLRDGNTTVCADLSSLRKNVDDLQQNTTTLQAGSEKMATDLDAVRTSVGSLQHTVGSAQTDTAKTNKSISSVQRESTQLREKLDAVEKKVTSLDKSAKDESMKIARLDSQISKQAAMVCFHASATDHITTDGEQTLILDNVSANVGDGYNPNTGVFTAPITGIYIFMATAAPVDDDSEPSHIYLLVDDEIHAVASAYNTDVGSCGTCHAAVQVSAGQKVWLESDDIPCSYSSSPHTFFSGVLVRAEAT
;
A
#
# COMPACT_ATOMS: atom_id res chain seq x y z
N MET A 1 35.42 21.94 -9.96
CA MET A 1 35.50 20.84 -8.96
C MET A 1 35.42 19.53 -9.71
N ALA A 2 36.04 18.46 -9.20
CA ALA A 2 36.23 17.23 -9.97
C ALA A 2 35.65 15.99 -9.27
N THR A 3 34.70 15.35 -9.95
CA THR A 3 34.27 13.95 -9.84
C THR A 3 33.70 13.61 -11.23
N GLY A 4 33.94 12.47 -11.85
CA GLY A 4 34.61 11.26 -11.36
C GLY A 4 34.10 10.05 -12.15
N GLY A 5 33.92 10.21 -13.47
CA GLY A 5 33.36 9.17 -14.33
C GLY A 5 34.40 8.10 -14.63
N SER A 6 34.25 6.92 -14.03
CA SER A 6 35.12 5.78 -14.31
C SER A 6 34.88 5.24 -15.70
N ASP A 7 35.93 5.25 -16.53
CA ASP A 7 36.00 4.49 -17.77
C ASP A 7 35.59 3.02 -17.53
N ARG A 8 34.61 2.53 -18.29
CA ARG A 8 34.17 1.14 -18.30
C ARG A 8 34.31 0.62 -19.72
N SER A 9 35.40 -0.10 -19.96
CA SER A 9 35.69 -0.82 -21.19
C SER A 9 34.49 -1.66 -21.66
N VAL A 10 34.02 -1.41 -22.89
CA VAL A 10 32.96 -2.18 -23.52
C VAL A 10 33.49 -3.55 -23.92
N ASP A 11 33.27 -4.54 -23.05
CA ASP A 11 33.57 -5.96 -23.27
C ASP A 11 32.30 -6.82 -23.03
N SER A 12 31.16 -6.31 -23.51
CA SER A 12 29.84 -6.98 -23.57
C SER A 12 29.81 -8.11 -24.60
N ARG A 13 30.89 -8.91 -24.64
CA ARG A 13 31.14 -9.92 -25.66
C ARG A 13 30.34 -11.20 -25.40
N VAL A 14 29.11 -11.13 -25.91
CA VAL A 14 28.20 -12.25 -26.18
C VAL A 14 27.76 -12.98 -24.91
N GLU A 15 26.62 -12.54 -24.36
CA GLU A 15 25.98 -13.10 -23.17
C GLU A 15 24.75 -13.95 -23.52
N CYS A 16 24.32 -14.81 -22.61
CA CYS A 16 23.11 -15.60 -22.78
C CYS A 16 21.88 -14.90 -22.19
N SER A 17 20.87 -14.63 -23.02
CA SER A 17 19.61 -13.96 -22.66
C SER A 17 18.75 -14.67 -21.58
N VAL A 18 19.19 -15.83 -21.06
CA VAL A 18 18.51 -16.59 -19.98
C VAL A 18 19.23 -16.47 -18.65
N CYS A 19 20.56 -16.39 -18.65
CA CYS A 19 21.37 -16.35 -17.41
C CYS A 19 22.28 -15.12 -17.30
N LEU A 20 22.27 -14.23 -18.31
CA LEU A 20 23.03 -12.97 -18.38
C LEU A 20 24.53 -13.15 -18.13
N GLU A 21 25.06 -14.29 -18.57
CA GLU A 21 26.46 -14.67 -18.40
C GLU A 21 27.16 -14.76 -19.76
N PRO A 22 28.42 -14.28 -19.89
CA PRO A 22 29.17 -14.32 -21.13
C PRO A 22 29.55 -15.74 -21.54
N TYR A 23 29.59 -16.01 -22.86
CA TYR A 23 29.90 -17.33 -23.42
C TYR A 23 31.37 -17.78 -23.27
N ARG A 24 32.16 -17.14 -22.39
CA ARG A 24 33.56 -17.51 -22.13
C ARG A 24 33.64 -18.93 -21.54
N GLY A 25 34.06 -19.88 -22.38
CA GLY A 25 34.12 -21.31 -22.04
C GLY A 25 32.78 -22.06 -22.11
N ARG A 26 31.67 -21.40 -22.46
CA ARG A 26 30.34 -22.02 -22.60
C ARG A 26 29.95 -22.08 -24.07
N GLN A 27 29.82 -23.26 -24.65
CA GLN A 27 29.42 -23.40 -26.05
C GLN A 27 28.00 -22.83 -26.27
N PRO A 28 27.84 -21.78 -27.11
CA PRO A 28 26.53 -21.26 -27.47
C PRO A 28 25.91 -22.08 -28.61
N LYS A 29 24.58 -22.10 -28.68
CA LYS A 29 23.83 -22.66 -29.81
C LYS A 29 22.89 -21.61 -30.38
N LEU A 30 23.10 -21.27 -31.66
CA LEU A 30 22.24 -20.41 -32.46
C LEU A 30 21.00 -21.19 -32.91
N LEU A 31 19.81 -20.61 -32.76
CA LEU A 31 18.55 -21.17 -33.24
C LEU A 31 18.16 -20.57 -34.61
N PRO A 32 17.25 -21.20 -35.38
CA PRO A 32 16.76 -20.66 -36.66
C PRO A 32 16.06 -19.29 -36.57
N CYS A 33 15.66 -18.86 -35.37
CA CYS A 33 15.18 -17.51 -35.08
C CYS A 33 16.30 -16.50 -34.75
N PHE A 34 17.56 -16.83 -35.08
CA PHE A 34 18.78 -16.03 -34.85
C PHE A 34 19.14 -15.73 -33.37
N HIS A 35 18.38 -16.25 -32.40
CA HIS A 35 18.71 -16.16 -30.99
C HIS A 35 19.80 -17.17 -30.61
N SER A 36 20.76 -16.76 -29.77
CA SER A 36 21.83 -17.63 -29.24
C SER A 36 21.62 -17.92 -27.77
N PHE A 37 21.71 -19.19 -27.37
CA PHE A 37 21.54 -19.63 -25.98
C PHE A 37 22.70 -20.53 -25.50
N CYS A 38 22.95 -20.53 -24.18
CA CYS A 38 23.92 -21.43 -23.56
C CYS A 38 23.38 -22.86 -23.55
N LEU A 39 24.21 -23.90 -23.79
CA LEU A 39 23.71 -25.29 -23.82
C LEU A 39 22.93 -25.71 -22.55
N PRO A 40 23.37 -25.41 -21.31
CA PRO A 40 22.56 -25.63 -20.10
C PRO A 40 21.23 -24.87 -20.06
N CYS A 41 21.23 -23.63 -20.55
CA CYS A 41 20.05 -22.77 -20.62
C CYS A 41 19.02 -23.33 -21.60
N LEU A 42 19.50 -23.79 -22.76
CA LEU A 42 18.69 -24.38 -23.81
C LEU A 42 18.18 -25.77 -23.43
N SER A 43 18.94 -26.58 -22.69
CA SER A 43 18.44 -27.87 -22.21
C SER A 43 17.34 -27.70 -21.15
N GLN A 44 17.44 -26.69 -20.28
CA GLN A 44 16.34 -26.32 -19.38
C GLN A 44 15.11 -25.83 -20.15
N LEU A 45 15.27 -24.91 -21.11
CA LEU A 45 14.17 -24.43 -21.97
C LEU A 45 13.52 -25.49 -22.86
N VAL A 46 14.19 -26.62 -23.12
CA VAL A 46 13.60 -27.77 -23.84
C VAL A 46 12.88 -28.74 -22.88
N TYR A 47 13.30 -28.82 -21.62
CA TYR A 47 12.62 -29.62 -20.59
C TYR A 47 11.38 -28.92 -19.99
N SER A 48 11.44 -27.60 -19.79
CA SER A 48 10.27 -26.79 -19.45
C SER A 48 9.55 -26.38 -20.73
N GLY A 49 8.41 -27.01 -21.04
CA GLY A 49 7.59 -26.74 -22.24
C GLY A 49 6.87 -25.39 -22.25
N THR A 50 7.55 -24.32 -21.87
CA THR A 50 7.03 -22.97 -21.70
C THR A 50 7.42 -22.07 -22.88
N GLN A 51 6.43 -21.51 -23.57
CA GLN A 51 6.66 -20.38 -24.48
C GLN A 51 7.18 -19.17 -23.68
N ALA A 52 8.47 -18.87 -23.81
CA ALA A 52 9.07 -17.70 -23.18
C ALA A 52 9.11 -16.55 -24.19
N SER A 53 8.26 -15.54 -23.97
CA SER A 53 8.31 -14.29 -24.73
C SER A 53 9.34 -13.37 -24.07
N PHE A 54 10.34 -12.95 -24.84
CA PHE A 54 11.39 -12.03 -24.39
C PHE A 54 11.56 -10.88 -25.38
N TYR A 55 11.69 -9.67 -24.84
CA TYR A 55 12.24 -8.52 -25.56
C TYR A 55 13.77 -8.54 -25.43
N VAL A 56 14.45 -8.01 -26.44
CA VAL A 56 15.89 -7.73 -26.42
C VAL A 56 16.07 -6.32 -26.97
N GLU A 57 16.80 -5.48 -26.25
CA GLU A 57 17.24 -4.17 -26.74
C GLU A 57 18.60 -4.32 -27.47
N ASP A 58 18.76 -3.56 -28.55
CA ASP A 58 19.98 -3.22 -29.29
C ASP A 58 21.08 -4.30 -29.46
N GLY A 59 21.18 -4.85 -30.67
CA GLY A 59 22.27 -5.74 -31.10
C GLY A 59 23.24 -5.08 -32.07
N GLU A 60 24.52 -4.95 -31.69
CA GLU A 60 25.62 -4.58 -32.59
C GLU A 60 26.39 -5.79 -33.17
N GLN A 61 27.17 -5.55 -34.21
CA GLN A 61 27.78 -6.58 -35.07
C GLN A 61 28.94 -7.38 -34.43
N LEU A 62 29.00 -8.66 -34.79
CA LEU A 62 30.10 -9.57 -34.44
C LEU A 62 30.77 -10.14 -35.70
N ASP A 63 31.94 -9.60 -36.02
CA ASP A 63 32.87 -10.18 -36.99
C ASP A 63 33.67 -11.35 -36.39
N SER A 64 34.16 -12.22 -37.27
CA SER A 64 34.93 -13.46 -37.00
C SER A 64 34.16 -14.62 -36.32
N ALA A 65 33.99 -15.71 -37.08
CA ALA A 65 33.36 -16.94 -36.61
C ALA A 65 34.39 -17.95 -36.05
N PRO A 66 34.06 -18.72 -35.00
CA PRO A 66 34.95 -19.74 -34.44
C PRO A 66 35.13 -20.96 -35.37
N PRO A 67 36.22 -21.74 -35.23
CA PRO A 67 36.51 -22.87 -36.11
C PRO A 67 35.48 -23.99 -36.01
N SER A 68 34.95 -24.42 -37.15
CA SER A 68 33.92 -25.46 -37.25
C SER A 68 34.43 -26.85 -36.83
N LEU A 69 33.67 -27.53 -35.98
CA LEU A 69 33.93 -28.90 -35.54
C LEU A 69 33.52 -29.95 -36.59
N CYS A 70 33.67 -31.22 -36.23
CA CYS A 70 33.34 -32.41 -37.03
C CYS A 70 31.92 -32.90 -36.71
N ASP A 71 31.05 -32.93 -37.72
CA ASP A 71 29.64 -33.33 -37.58
C ASP A 71 29.45 -34.87 -37.49
N LEU A 72 30.55 -35.63 -37.49
CA LEU A 72 30.58 -37.10 -37.55
C LEU A 72 31.22 -37.77 -36.32
N CYS A 73 31.57 -37.03 -35.27
CA CYS A 73 31.96 -37.63 -33.98
C CYS A 73 31.84 -36.67 -32.80
N ASP A 74 31.44 -37.20 -31.65
CA ASP A 74 31.32 -36.45 -30.39
C ASP A 74 32.67 -36.14 -29.72
N GLU A 75 33.80 -36.54 -30.33
CA GLU A 75 35.18 -36.31 -29.85
C GLU A 75 35.66 -34.85 -29.99
N GLY A 76 34.77 -33.90 -30.35
CA GLY A 76 35.07 -32.45 -30.39
C GLY A 76 36.17 -32.03 -31.37
N GLN A 77 36.47 -32.84 -32.38
CA GLN A 77 37.58 -32.61 -33.31
C GLN A 77 37.25 -31.55 -34.37
N VAL A 78 38.25 -30.81 -34.85
CA VAL A 78 38.06 -29.79 -35.91
C VAL A 78 37.72 -30.44 -37.26
N GLY A 79 36.67 -29.94 -37.92
CA GLY A 79 36.14 -30.47 -39.19
C GLY A 79 36.91 -29.96 -40.41
N SER A 80 38.10 -30.52 -40.67
CA SER A 80 39.01 -30.06 -41.73
C SER A 80 38.63 -30.44 -43.17
N HIS A 81 37.75 -31.44 -43.36
CA HIS A 81 37.31 -31.92 -44.67
C HIS A 81 35.79 -31.78 -44.83
N TYR A 82 35.34 -31.25 -45.96
CA TYR A 82 33.91 -31.08 -46.27
C TYR A 82 33.49 -32.02 -47.39
N CYS A 83 32.34 -32.70 -47.23
CA CYS A 83 31.74 -33.48 -48.30
C CYS A 83 30.66 -32.66 -49.01
N GLY A 84 30.83 -32.41 -50.32
CA GLY A 84 29.82 -31.70 -51.11
C GLY A 84 28.47 -32.41 -51.19
N THR A 85 28.46 -33.75 -51.07
CA THR A 85 27.30 -34.62 -51.27
C THR A 85 26.37 -34.65 -50.05
N CYS A 86 26.91 -34.92 -48.85
CA CYS A 86 26.13 -34.96 -47.60
C CYS A 86 26.14 -33.64 -46.83
N LYS A 87 26.97 -32.67 -47.22
CA LYS A 87 27.17 -31.35 -46.60
C LYS A 87 27.74 -31.34 -45.17
N ASN A 88 28.17 -32.48 -44.65
CA ASN A 88 28.83 -32.58 -43.34
C ASN A 88 30.33 -32.28 -43.43
N ARG A 89 30.87 -31.71 -42.35
CA ARG A 89 32.30 -31.58 -42.07
C ARG A 89 32.80 -32.79 -41.28
N SER A 90 34.00 -33.24 -41.59
CA SER A 90 34.66 -34.38 -40.97
C SER A 90 36.08 -34.03 -40.53
N CYS A 91 36.48 -34.55 -39.36
CA CYS A 91 37.88 -34.57 -38.96
C CYS A 91 38.63 -35.66 -39.72
N LYS A 92 39.96 -35.53 -39.87
CA LYS A 92 40.85 -36.45 -40.62
C LYS A 92 40.70 -37.94 -40.30
N ARG A 93 40.13 -38.29 -39.14
CA ARG A 93 39.80 -39.66 -38.72
C ARG A 93 38.49 -40.13 -39.34
N CYS A 94 37.39 -39.39 -39.13
CA CYS A 94 36.08 -39.73 -39.68
C CYS A 94 36.02 -39.65 -41.21
N THR A 95 36.79 -38.75 -41.83
CA THR A 95 36.92 -38.66 -43.30
C THR A 95 37.27 -40.01 -43.95
N ARG A 96 38.23 -40.76 -43.37
CA ARG A 96 38.68 -42.07 -43.89
C ARG A 96 37.64 -43.19 -43.79
N ILE A 97 36.61 -43.01 -42.97
CA ILE A 97 35.48 -43.92 -42.83
C ILE A 97 34.36 -43.47 -43.76
N HIS A 98 34.06 -42.17 -43.76
CA HIS A 98 33.06 -41.53 -44.61
C HIS A 98 33.31 -41.75 -46.11
N ASP A 99 34.56 -41.57 -46.57
CA ASP A 99 34.97 -41.76 -47.97
C ASP A 99 34.86 -43.22 -48.46
N LYS A 100 34.68 -44.19 -47.55
CA LYS A 100 34.38 -45.60 -47.90
C LYS A 100 32.88 -45.91 -47.98
N ILE A 101 32.03 -45.03 -47.45
CA ILE A 101 30.57 -45.19 -47.41
C ILE A 101 29.93 -44.33 -48.51
N CYS A 102 30.40 -43.09 -48.71
CA CYS A 102 30.07 -42.30 -49.88
C CYS A 102 30.81 -42.84 -51.11
N GLN A 103 30.06 -43.40 -52.06
CA GLN A 103 30.60 -44.00 -53.28
C GLN A 103 31.23 -42.95 -54.21
N GLY A 104 32.55 -42.75 -54.11
CA GLY A 104 33.37 -42.20 -55.20
C GLY A 104 33.48 -40.69 -55.35
N THR A 105 33.21 -39.88 -54.31
CA THR A 105 33.48 -38.42 -54.33
C THR A 105 34.52 -38.03 -53.27
N PRO A 106 35.73 -37.57 -53.65
CA PRO A 106 36.77 -37.18 -52.67
C PRO A 106 36.34 -35.97 -51.83
N THR A 107 36.59 -36.03 -50.52
CA THR A 107 36.35 -34.91 -49.60
C THR A 107 37.48 -33.89 -49.68
N THR A 108 37.15 -32.63 -50.00
CA THR A 108 38.15 -31.57 -50.14
C THR A 108 38.56 -30.99 -48.79
N ALA A 109 39.82 -30.57 -48.68
CA ALA A 109 40.27 -29.74 -47.57
C ALA A 109 39.53 -28.38 -47.61
N SER A 110 39.13 -27.87 -46.45
CA SER A 110 38.13 -26.81 -46.32
C SER A 110 38.53 -25.43 -46.87
N GLU A 111 38.30 -25.16 -48.16
CA GLU A 111 37.88 -23.85 -48.65
C GLU A 111 36.40 -23.87 -49.07
N ARG A 112 35.61 -22.89 -48.59
CA ARG A 112 34.24 -22.62 -49.06
C ARG A 112 34.36 -21.91 -50.41
N PRO A 113 33.65 -22.33 -51.49
CA PRO A 113 33.75 -21.66 -52.79
C PRO A 113 33.33 -20.19 -52.65
N LYS A 114 34.19 -19.27 -53.11
CA LYS A 114 34.12 -17.81 -52.88
C LYS A 114 33.06 -17.12 -53.76
N GLY A 115 31.88 -17.72 -53.92
CA GLY A 115 30.81 -17.28 -54.83
C GLY A 115 29.50 -16.82 -54.17
N ALA A 116 29.38 -16.85 -52.85
CA ALA A 116 28.11 -16.59 -52.15
C ALA A 116 28.02 -15.22 -51.42
N ALA A 117 29.14 -14.54 -51.19
CA ALA A 117 29.17 -13.35 -50.31
C ALA A 117 28.41 -12.13 -50.86
N GLY A 118 28.42 -11.90 -52.18
CA GLY A 118 27.81 -10.71 -52.78
C GLY A 118 26.28 -10.66 -52.65
N GLY A 119 25.60 -11.79 -52.88
CA GLY A 119 24.14 -11.86 -52.75
C GLY A 119 23.65 -11.77 -51.31
N GLU A 120 24.46 -12.19 -50.34
CA GLU A 120 24.14 -12.11 -48.92
C GLU A 120 24.22 -10.65 -48.42
N ASP A 121 25.27 -9.90 -48.79
CA ASP A 121 25.37 -8.47 -48.47
C ASP A 121 24.38 -7.59 -49.27
N GLU A 122 24.09 -7.90 -50.54
CA GLU A 122 23.07 -7.18 -51.31
C GLU A 122 21.66 -7.37 -50.71
N LEU A 123 21.32 -8.57 -50.22
CA LEU A 123 20.09 -8.82 -49.48
C LEU A 123 20.08 -8.09 -48.12
N LEU A 124 21.20 -8.06 -47.39
CA LEU A 124 21.32 -7.30 -46.13
C LEU A 124 21.26 -5.79 -46.34
N LYS A 125 21.76 -5.27 -47.46
CA LYS A 125 21.58 -3.87 -47.87
C LYS A 125 20.11 -3.59 -48.16
N LYS A 126 19.47 -4.41 -48.99
CA LYS A 126 18.04 -4.26 -49.31
C LYS A 126 17.15 -4.35 -48.06
N ALA A 127 17.50 -5.21 -47.11
CA ALA A 127 16.81 -5.30 -45.83
C ALA A 127 16.95 -4.01 -44.98
N ARG A 128 18.14 -3.40 -44.93
CA ARG A 128 18.37 -2.09 -44.29
C ARG A 128 17.60 -0.97 -44.98
N ASP A 129 17.64 -0.92 -46.31
CA ASP A 129 16.90 0.08 -47.10
C ASP A 129 15.37 -0.05 -46.87
N GLN A 130 14.85 -1.28 -46.79
CA GLN A 130 13.44 -1.54 -46.50
C GLN A 130 13.07 -1.24 -45.04
N LEU A 131 13.94 -1.53 -44.07
CA LEU A 131 13.74 -1.23 -42.65
C LEU A 131 13.60 0.28 -42.43
N SER A 132 14.50 1.08 -43.01
CA SER A 132 14.44 2.55 -42.91
C SER A 132 13.13 3.15 -43.44
N VAL A 133 12.58 2.59 -44.52
CA VAL A 133 11.25 2.98 -45.03
C VAL A 133 10.13 2.59 -44.06
N VAL A 134 10.21 1.42 -43.42
CA VAL A 134 9.23 0.98 -42.41
C VAL A 134 9.30 1.87 -41.16
N GLU A 135 10.49 2.21 -40.67
CA GLU A 135 10.71 3.12 -39.54
C GLU A 135 10.14 4.52 -39.81
N ALA A 136 10.36 5.07 -41.00
CA ALA A 136 9.78 6.34 -41.42
C ALA A 136 8.24 6.29 -41.49
N VAL A 137 7.66 5.18 -41.98
CA VAL A 137 6.21 4.97 -42.02
C VAL A 137 5.63 4.81 -40.60
N LEU A 138 6.29 4.06 -39.72
CA LEU A 138 5.88 3.91 -38.31
C LEU A 138 5.90 5.27 -37.58
N THR A 139 6.96 6.07 -37.79
CA THR A 139 7.07 7.43 -37.24
C THR A 139 5.92 8.32 -37.73
N HIS A 140 5.60 8.28 -39.02
CA HIS A 140 4.50 9.05 -39.60
C HIS A 140 3.11 8.59 -39.12
N LEU A 141 2.92 7.29 -38.90
CA LEU A 141 1.69 6.73 -38.32
C LEU A 141 1.55 7.07 -36.83
N GLY A 142 2.66 7.11 -36.09
CA GLY A 142 2.72 7.63 -34.71
C GLY A 142 2.25 9.08 -34.62
N ALA A 143 2.86 9.98 -35.41
CA ALA A 143 2.45 11.39 -35.47
C ALA A 143 0.97 11.57 -35.85
N LYS A 144 0.43 10.75 -36.78
CA LYS A 144 -1.01 10.75 -37.14
C LYS A 144 -1.91 10.23 -36.02
N LYS A 145 -1.47 9.26 -35.23
CA LYS A 145 -2.19 8.77 -34.04
C LYS A 145 -2.25 9.85 -32.95
N GLU A 146 -1.13 10.56 -32.73
CA GLU A 146 -1.08 11.68 -31.80
C GLU A 146 -1.94 12.87 -32.24
N GLU A 147 -1.97 13.18 -33.54
CA GLU A 147 -2.89 14.19 -34.10
C GLU A 147 -4.36 13.80 -33.83
N LEU A 148 -4.74 12.56 -34.15
CA LEU A 148 -6.10 12.06 -33.90
C LEU A 148 -6.47 12.10 -32.40
N GLU A 149 -5.53 11.78 -31.50
CA GLU A 149 -5.75 11.87 -30.06
C GLU A 149 -5.84 13.32 -29.55
N ARG A 150 -5.13 14.27 -30.17
CA ARG A 150 -5.26 15.71 -29.89
C ARG A 150 -6.58 16.26 -30.39
N GLU A 151 -7.00 15.94 -31.62
CA GLU A 151 -8.33 16.28 -32.15
C GLU A 151 -9.45 15.72 -31.25
N ARG A 152 -9.34 14.45 -30.84
CA ARG A 152 -10.31 13.80 -29.93
C ARG A 152 -10.41 14.55 -28.60
N LYS A 153 -9.28 14.83 -27.94
CA LYS A 153 -9.25 15.55 -26.65
C LYS A 153 -9.82 16.96 -26.76
N ALA A 154 -9.53 17.68 -27.85
CA ALA A 154 -10.10 19.01 -28.10
C ALA A 154 -11.62 18.97 -28.31
N MET A 155 -12.12 17.95 -29.02
CA MET A 155 -13.56 17.75 -29.24
C MET A 155 -14.29 17.34 -27.94
N GLU A 156 -13.69 16.43 -27.18
CA GLU A 156 -14.15 15.97 -25.85
C GLU A 156 -14.25 17.15 -24.87
N HIS A 157 -13.21 18.01 -24.81
CA HIS A 157 -13.23 19.26 -24.03
C HIS A 157 -14.31 20.24 -24.51
N SER A 158 -14.47 20.44 -25.82
CA SER A 158 -15.49 21.33 -26.38
C SER A 158 -16.93 20.89 -26.03
N ILE A 159 -17.20 19.58 -26.07
CA ILE A 159 -18.49 19.00 -25.64
C ILE A 159 -18.70 19.22 -24.13
N ASN A 160 -17.69 18.91 -23.31
CA ASN A 160 -17.79 19.04 -21.84
C ASN A 160 -17.97 20.50 -21.40
N VAL A 161 -17.30 21.46 -22.03
CA VAL A 161 -17.49 22.90 -21.78
C VAL A 161 -18.90 23.33 -22.15
N ARG A 162 -19.42 22.96 -23.34
CA ARG A 162 -20.81 23.26 -23.73
C ARG A 162 -21.83 22.63 -22.78
N PHE A 163 -21.59 21.39 -22.32
CA PHE A 163 -22.45 20.73 -21.36
C PHE A 163 -22.49 21.47 -20.02
N ALA A 164 -21.32 21.89 -19.50
CA ALA A 164 -21.24 22.71 -18.29
C ALA A 164 -21.94 24.08 -18.46
N THR A 165 -21.75 24.77 -19.58
CA THR A 165 -22.47 26.02 -19.89
C THR A 165 -23.99 25.80 -19.94
N GLY A 166 -24.44 24.70 -20.55
CA GLY A 166 -25.86 24.34 -20.61
C GLY A 166 -26.46 24.04 -19.23
N LEU A 167 -25.72 23.38 -18.34
CA LEU A 167 -26.13 23.19 -16.95
C LEU A 167 -26.20 24.52 -16.17
N GLY A 168 -25.28 25.46 -16.44
CA GLY A 168 -25.31 26.81 -15.88
C GLY A 168 -26.62 27.54 -16.22
N VAL A 169 -26.93 27.69 -17.51
CA VAL A 169 -28.15 28.37 -17.98
C VAL A 169 -29.43 27.72 -17.43
N MET A 170 -29.45 26.39 -17.26
CA MET A 170 -30.58 25.69 -16.65
C MET A 170 -30.67 25.91 -15.13
N ALA A 171 -29.56 26.15 -14.43
CA ALA A 171 -29.54 26.52 -13.02
C ALA A 171 -29.93 27.99 -12.80
N ASP A 172 -29.48 28.89 -13.67
CA ASP A 172 -29.83 30.31 -13.64
C ASP A 172 -31.35 30.48 -13.80
N ALA A 173 -31.95 29.87 -14.84
CA ALA A 173 -33.40 29.91 -15.08
C ALA A 173 -34.22 29.28 -13.93
N ARG A 174 -33.70 28.21 -13.31
CA ARG A 174 -34.31 27.62 -12.11
C ARG A 174 -34.31 28.60 -10.93
N ASP A 175 -33.21 29.34 -10.76
CA ASP A 175 -33.05 30.24 -9.62
C ASP A 175 -33.82 31.56 -9.82
N GLU A 176 -34.00 32.03 -11.06
CA GLU A 176 -34.98 33.08 -11.43
C GLU A 176 -36.42 32.67 -11.07
N CYS A 177 -36.82 31.45 -11.40
CA CYS A 177 -38.12 30.89 -10.97
C CYS A 177 -38.23 30.83 -9.45
N PHE A 178 -37.18 30.43 -8.72
CA PHE A 178 -37.18 30.44 -7.26
C PHE A 178 -37.14 31.84 -6.64
N VAL A 179 -36.56 32.86 -7.28
CA VAL A 179 -36.72 34.27 -6.86
C VAL A 179 -38.18 34.66 -6.99
N SER A 180 -38.76 34.51 -8.18
CA SER A 180 -40.15 34.86 -8.49
C SER A 180 -41.15 34.20 -7.53
N PHE A 181 -40.97 32.91 -7.24
CA PHE A 181 -41.78 32.17 -6.27
C PHE A 181 -41.64 32.70 -4.84
N ARG A 182 -40.41 33.01 -4.38
CA ARG A 182 -40.18 33.57 -3.04
C ARG A 182 -40.76 34.97 -2.87
N GLU A 183 -40.82 35.76 -3.94
CA GLU A 183 -41.46 37.08 -3.93
C GLU A 183 -42.99 36.96 -3.85
N ALA A 184 -43.60 36.04 -4.61
CA ALA A 184 -45.04 35.76 -4.51
C ALA A 184 -45.43 35.23 -3.11
N VAL A 185 -44.67 34.28 -2.55
CA VAL A 185 -44.87 33.78 -1.17
C VAL A 185 -44.72 34.90 -0.13
N ARG A 186 -43.80 35.84 -0.33
CA ARG A 186 -43.65 37.01 0.56
C ARG A 186 -44.86 37.93 0.47
N ALA A 187 -45.30 38.30 -0.73
CA ALA A 187 -46.43 39.19 -0.93
C ALA A 187 -47.71 38.65 -0.27
N GLU A 188 -47.98 37.35 -0.43
CA GLU A 188 -49.15 36.70 0.15
C GLU A 188 -49.08 36.61 1.69
N ARG A 189 -47.90 36.27 2.24
CA ARG A 189 -47.67 36.31 3.70
C ARG A 189 -47.88 37.72 4.26
N ASP A 190 -47.30 38.73 3.62
CA ASP A 190 -47.35 40.12 4.10
C ASP A 190 -48.79 40.68 4.03
N SER A 191 -49.58 40.22 3.05
CA SER A 191 -51.03 40.44 2.97
C SER A 191 -51.78 39.80 4.17
N LEU A 192 -51.52 38.52 4.45
CA LEU A 192 -52.12 37.79 5.58
C LEU A 192 -51.74 38.38 6.95
N GLU A 193 -50.49 38.83 7.13
CA GLU A 193 -50.05 39.53 8.34
C GLU A 193 -50.78 40.88 8.51
N GLY A 194 -51.08 41.58 7.40
CA GLY A 194 -51.94 42.75 7.36
C GLY A 194 -53.38 42.46 7.83
N GLU A 195 -54.01 41.42 7.29
CA GLU A 195 -55.37 41.02 7.70
C GLU A 195 -55.43 40.55 9.17
N ILE A 196 -54.46 39.76 9.62
CA ILE A 196 -54.33 39.36 11.03
C ILE A 196 -54.18 40.58 11.95
N THR A 197 -53.43 41.60 11.52
CA THR A 197 -53.24 42.84 12.30
C THR A 197 -54.53 43.65 12.36
N ALA A 198 -55.28 43.76 11.27
CA ALA A 198 -56.61 44.39 11.25
C ALA A 198 -57.61 43.64 12.15
N ALA A 199 -57.64 42.31 12.08
CA ALA A 199 -58.49 41.47 12.92
C ALA A 199 -58.14 41.61 14.42
N ARG A 200 -56.85 41.68 14.78
CA ARG A 200 -56.40 41.95 16.17
C ARG A 200 -56.78 43.35 16.66
N ALA A 201 -56.74 44.37 15.80
CA ALA A 201 -57.21 45.71 16.14
C ALA A 201 -58.72 45.72 16.42
N VAL A 202 -59.52 45.04 15.60
CA VAL A 202 -60.96 44.81 15.82
C VAL A 202 -61.21 44.05 17.12
N GLN A 203 -60.53 42.93 17.36
CA GLN A 203 -60.62 42.15 18.59
C GLN A 203 -60.31 43.00 19.83
N THR A 204 -59.27 43.85 19.75
CA THR A 204 -58.90 44.77 20.84
C THR A 204 -59.98 45.81 21.10
N ARG A 205 -60.59 46.37 20.04
CA ARG A 205 -61.69 47.34 20.14
C ARG A 205 -62.92 46.73 20.82
N LEU A 206 -63.33 45.53 20.39
CA LEU A 206 -64.44 44.78 21.00
C LEU A 206 -64.15 44.34 22.44
N SER A 207 -62.93 43.89 22.74
CA SER A 207 -62.54 43.43 24.09
C SER A 207 -62.63 44.54 25.15
N ARG A 208 -62.49 45.81 24.76
CA ARG A 208 -62.68 46.98 25.63
C ARG A 208 -64.16 47.28 25.93
N LEU A 209 -65.09 46.79 25.10
CA LEU A 209 -66.53 46.91 25.33
C LEU A 209 -67.10 45.74 26.17
N VAL A 210 -66.43 44.58 26.12
CA VAL A 210 -66.93 43.32 26.69
C VAL A 210 -66.45 43.05 28.13
N ARG A 211 -65.41 43.75 28.62
CA ARG A 211 -64.93 43.60 30.01
C ARG A 211 -65.64 44.58 30.96
N PRO A 212 -66.47 44.11 31.90
CA PRO A 212 -66.87 44.91 33.05
C PRO A 212 -65.77 44.85 34.12
N GLU A 213 -65.41 46.03 34.66
CA GLU A 213 -65.01 46.34 36.05
C GLU A 213 -64.07 47.55 36.07
N GLY A 214 -64.23 48.41 37.07
CA GLY A 214 -63.21 49.42 37.40
C GLY A 214 -63.24 50.74 36.64
N LEU A 215 -64.42 51.31 36.36
CA LEU A 215 -64.66 52.76 36.58
C LEU A 215 -66.17 53.10 36.58
N SER A 216 -66.49 54.26 37.15
CA SER A 216 -67.84 54.71 37.56
C SER A 216 -68.83 54.96 36.42
N GLN A 217 -70.12 54.95 36.78
CA GLN A 217 -71.26 55.22 35.90
C GLN A 217 -71.18 56.59 35.20
N GLU A 218 -70.70 56.62 33.96
CA GLU A 218 -71.23 57.51 32.94
C GLU A 218 -71.69 56.66 31.75
N SER A 219 -72.90 56.94 31.25
CA SER A 219 -73.49 56.14 30.17
C SER A 219 -72.77 56.39 28.86
N ALA A 220 -71.97 55.43 28.40
CA ALA A 220 -71.46 55.41 27.03
C ALA A 220 -72.66 55.54 26.08
N SER A 221 -72.71 56.65 25.35
CA SER A 221 -73.86 56.99 24.51
C SER A 221 -74.04 55.97 23.39
N ALA A 222 -75.28 55.83 22.90
CA ALA A 222 -75.58 54.95 21.77
C ALA A 222 -74.68 55.23 20.55
N SER A 223 -74.34 56.51 20.32
CA SER A 223 -73.38 56.94 19.29
C SER A 223 -71.97 56.38 19.50
N GLN A 224 -71.44 56.41 20.74
CA GLN A 224 -70.11 55.86 21.05
C GLN A 224 -70.08 54.33 20.89
N LEU A 225 -71.11 53.63 21.34
CA LEU A 225 -71.23 52.17 21.12
C LEU A 225 -71.36 51.84 19.62
N GLN A 226 -72.19 52.56 18.87
CA GLN A 226 -72.39 52.34 17.44
C GLN A 226 -71.16 52.70 16.58
N THR A 227 -70.24 53.53 17.10
CA THR A 227 -68.93 53.81 16.49
C THR A 227 -67.86 52.77 16.86
N ALA A 228 -67.99 52.13 18.04
CA ALA A 228 -67.01 51.17 18.55
C ALA A 228 -67.31 49.70 18.16
N VAL A 229 -68.56 49.34 17.93
CA VAL A 229 -68.95 48.05 17.34
C VAL A 229 -68.42 47.92 15.90
N VAL A 230 -68.33 46.71 15.37
CA VAL A 230 -67.89 46.43 13.99
C VAL A 230 -69.04 46.71 13.02
N SER A 231 -68.78 47.27 11.83
CA SER A 231 -69.86 47.50 10.86
C SER A 231 -70.43 46.16 10.38
N GLU A 232 -71.71 46.12 10.00
CA GLU A 232 -72.32 44.86 9.57
C GLU A 232 -71.72 44.32 8.24
N ALA A 233 -71.09 45.19 7.44
CA ALA A 233 -70.30 44.79 6.28
C ALA A 233 -68.98 44.12 6.68
N ASP A 234 -68.22 44.71 7.61
CA ASP A 234 -66.97 44.13 8.13
C ASP A 234 -67.22 42.81 8.87
N PHE A 235 -68.32 42.73 9.62
CA PHE A 235 -68.72 41.52 10.33
C PHE A 235 -69.08 40.38 9.35
N LYS A 236 -69.79 40.69 8.26
CA LYS A 236 -70.08 39.73 7.18
C LYS A 236 -68.81 39.31 6.43
N ARG A 237 -67.84 40.22 6.19
CA ARG A 237 -66.53 39.87 5.62
C ARG A 237 -65.78 38.86 6.50
N LEU A 238 -65.72 39.11 7.82
CA LEU A 238 -65.08 38.20 8.77
C LEU A 238 -65.79 36.83 8.83
N GLN A 239 -67.12 36.79 8.74
CA GLN A 239 -67.88 35.54 8.63
C GLN A 239 -67.60 34.78 7.32
N GLN A 240 -67.47 35.49 6.18
CA GLN A 240 -67.12 34.88 4.89
C GLN A 240 -65.70 34.30 4.89
N GLN A 241 -64.73 34.99 5.50
CA GLN A 241 -63.37 34.48 5.65
C GLN A 241 -63.32 33.21 6.53
N LEU A 242 -64.16 33.13 7.56
CA LEU A 242 -64.34 31.92 8.37
C LEU A 242 -65.00 30.77 7.60
N ALA A 243 -65.89 31.07 6.66
CA ALA A 243 -66.58 30.07 5.83
C ALA A 243 -65.72 29.53 4.66
N GLY A 244 -64.74 30.30 4.18
CA GLY A 244 -63.84 29.91 3.09
C GLY A 244 -62.71 28.93 3.46
N GLY A 245 -62.63 28.49 4.72
CA GLY A 245 -61.47 27.78 5.28
C GLY A 245 -61.20 26.34 4.82
N GLN A 246 -61.74 25.89 3.68
CA GLN A 246 -61.52 24.53 3.17
C GLN A 246 -61.14 24.52 1.68
N GLY A 247 -59.84 24.41 1.39
CA GLY A 247 -59.30 24.12 0.06
C GLY A 247 -58.63 25.31 -0.63
N VAL A 248 -57.46 25.72 -0.12
CA VAL A 248 -56.57 26.66 -0.83
C VAL A 248 -55.16 26.09 -0.89
N GLY A 249 -54.77 25.58 -2.05
CA GLY A 249 -53.36 25.56 -2.44
C GLY A 249 -53.00 26.95 -2.95
N PHE A 250 -52.08 27.65 -2.29
CA PHE A 250 -51.73 29.02 -2.65
C PHE A 250 -51.07 29.15 -4.04
N PHE A 251 -50.54 28.05 -4.58
CA PHE A 251 -49.85 28.00 -5.87
C PHE A 251 -50.15 26.66 -6.57
N GLU A 252 -50.36 26.71 -7.87
CA GLU A 252 -50.49 25.54 -8.77
C GLU A 252 -49.34 25.58 -9.78
N HIS A 253 -48.75 24.42 -10.08
CA HIS A 253 -47.54 24.31 -10.90
C HIS A 253 -47.74 23.31 -12.05
N THR A 254 -48.09 23.83 -13.23
CA THR A 254 -48.35 23.06 -14.45
C THR A 254 -47.07 22.85 -15.26
N THR A 255 -46.71 21.60 -15.55
CA THR A 255 -45.61 21.25 -16.46
C THR A 255 -46.14 20.78 -17.81
N GLU A 256 -45.67 21.39 -18.91
CA GLU A 256 -45.93 20.88 -20.27
C GLU A 256 -45.06 19.64 -20.57
N GLU A 257 -45.56 18.44 -20.22
CA GLU A 257 -44.78 17.20 -20.37
C GLU A 257 -44.52 16.79 -21.84
N ASP A 258 -45.38 17.22 -22.77
CA ASP A 258 -45.32 16.85 -24.20
C ASP A 258 -44.04 17.30 -24.93
N ASN A 259 -43.32 18.29 -24.41
CA ASN A 259 -42.24 18.97 -25.14
C ASN A 259 -40.84 18.31 -24.99
N ARG A 260 -40.76 17.17 -24.30
CA ARG A 260 -39.51 16.50 -23.90
C ARG A 260 -38.59 16.12 -25.08
N GLU A 261 -39.14 15.72 -26.23
CA GLU A 261 -38.33 15.39 -27.41
C GLU A 261 -37.81 16.64 -28.14
N SER A 262 -38.57 17.73 -28.12
CA SER A 262 -38.14 19.03 -28.69
C SER A 262 -36.99 19.63 -27.88
N ALA A 263 -37.09 19.59 -26.54
CA ALA A 263 -36.02 20.01 -25.63
C ALA A 263 -34.71 19.23 -25.87
N LEU A 264 -34.80 17.90 -26.04
CA LEU A 264 -33.64 17.06 -26.37
C LEU A 264 -33.03 17.38 -27.75
N ASN A 265 -33.85 17.75 -28.74
CA ASN A 265 -33.36 18.14 -30.06
C ASN A 265 -32.69 19.54 -30.05
N PHE A 266 -33.21 20.49 -29.29
CA PHE A 266 -32.56 21.79 -29.06
C PHE A 266 -31.19 21.60 -28.38
N GLN A 267 -31.13 20.79 -27.32
CA GLN A 267 -29.89 20.45 -26.62
C GLN A 267 -28.87 19.74 -27.54
N ARG A 268 -29.31 18.81 -28.41
CA ARG A 268 -28.44 18.19 -29.42
C ARG A 268 -27.91 19.20 -30.45
N GLY A 269 -28.72 20.18 -30.86
CA GLY A 269 -28.29 21.29 -31.70
C GLY A 269 -27.17 22.12 -31.06
N TYR A 270 -27.29 22.40 -29.76
CA TYR A 270 -26.30 23.15 -28.99
C TYR A 270 -24.99 22.36 -28.76
N MET A 271 -25.05 21.04 -28.55
CA MET A 271 -23.86 20.18 -28.47
C MET A 271 -23.11 20.07 -29.82
N GLY A 272 -23.82 20.13 -30.94
CA GLY A 272 -23.25 20.03 -32.28
C GLY A 272 -23.10 18.58 -32.78
N LYS A 273 -22.67 18.43 -34.05
CA LYS A 273 -22.60 17.13 -34.74
C LYS A 273 -21.21 16.87 -35.30
N VAL A 274 -20.63 15.71 -34.94
CA VAL A 274 -19.33 15.24 -35.44
C VAL A 274 -19.48 14.69 -36.87
N VAL A 275 -18.60 15.11 -37.79
CA VAL A 275 -18.57 14.68 -39.20
C VAL A 275 -17.12 14.48 -39.65
N SER A 276 -16.82 13.37 -40.32
CA SER A 276 -15.47 13.05 -40.83
C SER A 276 -15.20 13.70 -42.20
N ARG A 277 -13.94 14.10 -42.45
CA ARG A 277 -13.54 14.93 -43.62
C ARG A 277 -12.91 14.09 -44.76
N LYS A 278 -13.41 14.25 -45.99
CA LYS A 278 -12.80 13.80 -47.27
C LYS A 278 -12.99 14.87 -48.36
N HIS A 279 -12.21 14.80 -49.47
CA HIS A 279 -12.09 15.84 -50.53
C HIS A 279 -13.21 15.83 -51.62
N GLY A 280 -13.38 16.94 -52.38
CA GLY A 280 -13.97 16.90 -53.76
C GLY A 280 -14.62 18.15 -54.43
N THR A 281 -13.83 19.09 -54.98
CA THR A 281 -13.93 19.81 -56.32
C THR A 281 -15.23 20.40 -56.98
N SER A 282 -15.14 21.67 -57.46
CA SER A 282 -15.42 22.22 -58.86
C SER A 282 -16.61 23.18 -59.30
N GLN A 283 -16.26 24.27 -60.05
CA GLN A 283 -16.93 24.99 -61.22
C GLN A 283 -18.16 25.98 -61.07
N THR A 284 -18.66 26.74 -62.11
CA THR A 284 -18.20 28.07 -62.71
C THR A 284 -19.14 28.74 -63.79
N GLY A 285 -19.31 30.10 -63.86
CA GLY A 285 -19.85 30.93 -65.03
C GLY A 285 -20.91 32.03 -64.70
N SER A 286 -21.44 32.96 -65.56
CA SER A 286 -21.01 33.76 -66.77
C SER A 286 -22.10 34.82 -67.25
N GLY A 287 -21.82 35.87 -68.11
CA GLY A 287 -22.85 36.76 -68.78
C GLY A 287 -22.48 38.24 -69.23
N LYS A 288 -23.17 38.89 -70.24
CA LYS A 288 -22.95 40.30 -70.81
C LYS A 288 -24.11 40.92 -71.70
N SER A 289 -24.20 42.27 -71.98
CA SER A 289 -24.74 42.95 -73.25
C SER A 289 -24.63 44.55 -73.36
N ALA A 290 -25.05 45.25 -74.48
CA ALA A 290 -24.86 46.73 -74.83
C ALA A 290 -25.84 47.44 -75.89
N ALA A 291 -25.68 48.75 -76.33
CA ALA A 291 -26.61 49.60 -77.19
C ALA A 291 -26.04 50.84 -78.07
N LYS A 292 -26.88 51.66 -78.82
CA LYS A 292 -26.58 52.81 -79.81
C LYS A 292 -27.84 53.71 -80.25
N THR A 293 -27.95 54.76 -81.15
CA THR A 293 -27.34 56.12 -81.55
C THR A 293 -28.15 56.90 -82.70
N SER A 294 -28.18 58.27 -82.88
CA SER A 294 -28.85 59.05 -84.02
C SER A 294 -28.51 60.61 -84.22
N THR A 295 -28.98 61.36 -85.30
CA THR A 295 -28.60 62.79 -85.70
C THR A 295 -29.44 63.61 -86.80
N GLN A 296 -29.23 64.96 -86.99
CA GLN A 296 -29.15 65.82 -88.27
C GLN A 296 -30.17 66.98 -88.77
N ASN A 297 -29.65 68.06 -89.46
CA ASN A 297 -30.06 68.82 -90.72
C ASN A 297 -30.68 70.29 -90.89
N ALA A 298 -30.61 70.87 -92.14
CA ALA A 298 -30.95 72.27 -92.65
C ALA A 298 -31.39 72.31 -94.19
N GLN A 299 -31.49 73.32 -95.12
CA GLN A 299 -31.09 74.77 -95.39
C GLN A 299 -31.75 75.37 -96.73
N LEU A 300 -31.88 76.70 -97.03
CA LEU A 300 -32.27 77.30 -98.40
C LEU A 300 -32.07 78.87 -98.65
N SER A 301 -32.36 79.43 -99.89
CA SER A 301 -32.23 80.87 -100.40
C SER A 301 -33.05 81.15 -101.74
N ALA A 302 -33.12 82.24 -102.58
CA ALA A 302 -32.56 83.64 -102.82
C ALA A 302 -33.45 84.52 -103.84
N GLY A 303 -33.04 85.71 -104.39
CA GLY A 303 -33.81 86.57 -105.38
C GLY A 303 -33.12 87.83 -106.07
N ASN A 304 -33.74 88.58 -107.04
CA ASN A 304 -33.15 89.74 -107.85
C ASN A 304 -34.17 90.69 -108.65
N GLY A 305 -33.76 91.83 -109.31
CA GLY A 305 -34.57 92.74 -110.22
C GLY A 305 -33.88 93.98 -110.94
N THR A 306 -34.48 94.70 -111.94
CA THR A 306 -33.84 95.72 -112.88
C THR A 306 -34.74 96.79 -113.65
N ALA A 307 -34.12 97.85 -114.29
CA ALA A 307 -34.57 98.75 -115.45
C ALA A 307 -35.52 99.99 -115.19
N ASP A 308 -35.78 101.08 -116.00
CA ASP A 308 -35.28 101.82 -117.24
C ASP A 308 -35.94 103.28 -117.33
N ALA A 309 -35.96 104.27 -118.29
CA ALA A 309 -35.52 104.62 -119.70
C ALA A 309 -35.58 106.20 -120.02
N GLN A 310 -35.51 106.70 -121.30
CA GLN A 310 -35.56 108.14 -121.79
C GLN A 310 -36.50 108.33 -123.06
N ASN A 311 -37.01 109.51 -123.54
CA ASN A 311 -36.37 110.82 -123.81
C ASN A 311 -37.39 112.01 -124.00
N GLU A 312 -37.72 112.76 -122.93
CA GLU A 312 -38.47 114.05 -122.97
C GLU A 312 -37.63 115.12 -122.23
N THR A 313 -36.43 115.38 -122.78
CA THR A 313 -35.18 115.53 -122.03
C THR A 313 -34.61 116.94 -122.00
N THR A 314 -35.45 117.94 -121.72
CA THR A 314 -34.98 119.29 -121.35
C THR A 314 -35.62 119.73 -120.04
N GLU A 315 -36.95 119.80 -119.94
CA GLU A 315 -37.62 120.03 -118.65
C GLU A 315 -37.55 118.81 -117.73
N LYS A 316 -37.85 117.59 -118.23
CA LYS A 316 -37.56 116.38 -117.44
C LYS A 316 -36.07 116.14 -117.26
N LEU A 317 -35.15 116.87 -117.89
CA LEU A 317 -33.71 116.71 -117.61
C LEU A 317 -33.26 117.55 -116.41
N ALA A 318 -33.87 118.70 -116.16
CA ALA A 318 -33.76 119.38 -114.86
C ALA A 318 -34.45 118.57 -113.74
N GLU A 319 -35.64 118.02 -114.03
CA GLU A 319 -36.35 117.17 -113.06
C GLU A 319 -35.67 115.81 -112.84
N LEU A 320 -35.06 115.20 -113.86
CA LEU A 320 -34.20 114.03 -113.72
C LEU A 320 -32.91 114.39 -113.01
N SER A 321 -32.31 115.58 -113.19
CA SER A 321 -31.16 115.98 -112.37
C SER A 321 -31.57 116.00 -110.90
N GLY A 322 -32.63 116.74 -110.53
CA GLY A 322 -33.11 116.74 -109.14
C GLY A 322 -33.49 115.34 -108.60
N LYS A 323 -34.06 114.46 -109.44
CA LYS A 323 -34.34 113.06 -109.09
C LYS A 323 -33.07 112.20 -109.01
N PHE A 324 -32.05 112.48 -109.81
CA PHE A 324 -30.74 111.79 -109.84
C PHE A 324 -29.85 112.25 -108.71
N ASP A 325 -29.83 113.54 -108.36
CA ASP A 325 -29.19 114.11 -107.18
C ASP A 325 -29.84 113.55 -105.90
N CYS A 326 -31.18 113.41 -105.90
CA CYS A 326 -31.92 112.67 -104.86
C CYS A 326 -31.59 111.16 -104.87
N LEU A 327 -31.38 110.54 -106.03
CA LEU A 327 -30.98 109.14 -106.15
C LEU A 327 -29.54 108.93 -105.67
N MET A 328 -28.63 109.85 -105.95
CA MET A 328 -27.23 109.86 -105.50
C MET A 328 -27.13 110.19 -104.01
N SER A 329 -28.01 111.03 -103.48
CA SER A 329 -28.18 111.23 -102.03
C SER A 329 -28.68 109.95 -101.35
N LYS A 330 -29.63 109.22 -101.97
CA LYS A 330 -30.08 107.89 -101.48
C LYS A 330 -29.01 106.81 -101.67
N TYR A 331 -28.24 106.85 -102.73
CA TYR A 331 -27.16 105.91 -103.02
C TYR A 331 -26.02 106.09 -102.00
N THR A 332 -25.54 107.32 -101.80
CA THR A 332 -24.56 107.63 -100.74
C THR A 332 -25.13 107.38 -99.35
N HIS A 333 -26.44 107.54 -99.10
CA HIS A 333 -27.07 107.10 -97.85
C HIS A 333 -27.03 105.56 -97.69
N CYS A 334 -27.29 104.81 -98.76
CA CYS A 334 -27.15 103.35 -98.79
C CYS A 334 -25.68 102.90 -98.63
N GLU A 335 -24.70 103.61 -99.20
CA GLU A 335 -23.28 103.35 -98.97
C GLU A 335 -22.88 103.65 -97.51
N ASN A 336 -23.38 104.73 -96.92
CA ASN A 336 -23.19 105.02 -95.49
C ASN A 336 -23.88 103.98 -94.58
N LEU A 337 -25.04 103.44 -94.98
CA LEU A 337 -25.69 102.33 -94.28
C LEU A 337 -24.93 101.01 -94.45
N MET A 338 -24.45 100.70 -95.66
CA MET A 338 -23.58 99.55 -95.94
C MET A 338 -22.29 99.62 -95.11
N SER A 339 -21.65 100.78 -95.07
CA SER A 339 -20.45 101.03 -94.26
C SER A 339 -20.74 100.79 -92.77
N LYS A 340 -21.82 101.37 -92.22
CA LYS A 340 -22.27 101.10 -90.84
C LYS A 340 -22.57 99.62 -90.58
N LEU A 341 -23.25 98.94 -91.50
CA LEU A 341 -23.54 97.50 -91.40
C LEU A 341 -22.27 96.66 -91.50
N GLN A 342 -21.25 97.08 -92.26
CA GLN A 342 -19.94 96.45 -92.28
C GLN A 342 -19.19 96.67 -90.97
N THR A 343 -19.19 97.88 -90.39
CA THR A 343 -18.59 98.16 -89.07
C THR A 343 -19.29 97.39 -87.95
N GLN A 344 -20.62 97.26 -88.01
CA GLN A 344 -21.37 96.40 -87.07
C GLN A 344 -21.04 94.92 -87.28
N ASN A 345 -20.90 94.45 -88.52
CA ASN A 345 -20.49 93.07 -88.80
C ASN A 345 -19.05 92.76 -88.39
N THR A 346 -18.11 93.71 -88.46
CA THR A 346 -16.77 93.53 -87.88
C THR A 346 -16.85 93.50 -86.36
N SER A 347 -17.52 94.47 -85.73
CA SER A 347 -17.70 94.48 -84.27
C SER A 347 -18.37 93.22 -83.70
N VAL A 348 -19.37 92.66 -84.39
CA VAL A 348 -20.01 91.39 -84.03
C VAL A 348 -19.07 90.20 -84.26
N ARG A 349 -18.25 90.22 -85.32
CA ARG A 349 -17.23 89.19 -85.57
C ARG A 349 -16.12 89.22 -84.52
N ASP A 350 -15.74 90.40 -84.05
CA ASP A 350 -14.73 90.60 -83.00
C ASP A 350 -15.28 90.21 -81.61
N ALA A 351 -16.56 90.49 -81.35
CA ALA A 351 -17.26 89.99 -80.17
C ALA A 351 -17.37 88.46 -80.18
N ASN A 352 -17.67 87.85 -81.34
CA ASN A 352 -17.74 86.41 -81.50
C ASN A 352 -16.36 85.73 -81.40
N SER A 353 -15.29 86.35 -81.91
CA SER A 353 -13.93 85.80 -81.76
C SER A 353 -13.46 85.87 -80.31
N LYS A 354 -13.81 86.94 -79.57
CA LYS A 354 -13.58 87.01 -78.13
C LYS A 354 -14.39 85.95 -77.38
N LEU A 355 -15.70 85.81 -77.66
CA LEU A 355 -16.55 84.77 -77.05
C LEU A 355 -16.00 83.35 -77.30
N ALA A 356 -15.43 83.09 -78.47
CA ALA A 356 -14.77 81.82 -78.77
C ALA A 356 -13.48 81.60 -77.95
N ALA A 357 -12.70 82.66 -77.70
CA ALA A 357 -11.53 82.61 -76.83
C ALA A 357 -11.91 82.41 -75.35
N ASP A 358 -12.88 83.17 -74.84
CA ASP A 358 -13.41 83.04 -73.48
C ASP A 358 -13.99 81.62 -73.26
N PHE A 359 -14.71 81.07 -74.25
CA PHE A 359 -15.21 79.69 -74.22
C PHE A 359 -14.09 78.63 -74.22
N ALA A 360 -13.02 78.84 -75.01
CA ALA A 360 -11.86 77.96 -75.00
C ALA A 360 -11.12 77.98 -73.65
N THR A 361 -11.02 79.15 -72.99
CA THR A 361 -10.49 79.27 -71.62
C THR A 361 -11.36 78.49 -70.62
N ILE A 362 -12.68 78.66 -70.65
CA ILE A 362 -13.62 77.93 -69.78
C ILE A 362 -13.54 76.41 -70.01
N GLN A 363 -13.34 75.94 -71.25
CA GLN A 363 -13.10 74.52 -71.53
C GLN A 363 -11.80 74.01 -70.89
N GLY A 364 -10.72 74.81 -70.92
CA GLY A 364 -9.45 74.48 -70.26
C GLY A 364 -9.57 74.44 -68.73
N GLU A 365 -10.27 75.40 -68.13
CA GLU A 365 -10.55 75.42 -66.69
C GLU A 365 -11.41 74.23 -66.26
N HIS A 366 -12.47 73.91 -67.02
CA HIS A 366 -13.31 72.75 -66.79
C HIS A 366 -12.53 71.43 -66.92
N ALA A 367 -11.59 71.31 -67.86
CA ALA A 367 -10.69 70.17 -67.94
C ALA A 367 -9.79 70.06 -66.69
N SER A 368 -9.13 71.15 -66.28
CA SER A 368 -8.30 71.17 -65.06
C SER A 368 -9.09 70.83 -63.80
N LEU A 369 -10.34 71.31 -63.70
CA LEU A 369 -11.23 71.00 -62.58
C LEU A 369 -11.67 69.53 -62.59
N LYS A 370 -11.97 68.97 -63.76
CA LYS A 370 -12.29 67.54 -63.93
C LYS A 370 -11.12 66.65 -63.50
N ASP A 371 -9.89 67.02 -63.87
CA ASP A 371 -8.69 66.26 -63.48
C ASP A 371 -8.42 66.34 -61.97
N LYS A 372 -8.64 67.51 -61.35
CA LYS A 372 -8.61 67.66 -59.88
C LYS A 372 -9.68 66.82 -59.18
N CYS A 373 -10.90 66.76 -59.72
CA CYS A 373 -11.95 65.88 -59.21
C CYS A 373 -11.59 64.39 -59.37
N ALA A 374 -10.91 64.00 -60.44
CA ALA A 374 -10.43 62.63 -60.62
C ALA A 374 -9.37 62.25 -59.58
N LEU A 375 -8.41 63.15 -59.29
CA LEU A 375 -7.43 62.97 -58.23
C LEU A 375 -8.10 62.88 -56.84
N LEU A 376 -9.03 63.78 -56.52
CA LEU A 376 -9.78 63.74 -55.26
C LEU A 376 -10.58 62.43 -55.09
N CYS A 377 -11.18 61.91 -56.17
CA CYS A 377 -11.83 60.58 -56.14
C CYS A 377 -10.83 59.44 -55.87
N GLN A 378 -9.59 59.56 -56.34
CA GLN A 378 -8.54 58.58 -56.08
C GLN A 378 -8.00 58.67 -54.63
N ASP A 379 -7.84 59.87 -54.09
CA ASP A 379 -7.46 60.09 -52.67
C ASP A 379 -8.57 59.61 -51.70
N VAL A 380 -9.84 59.80 -52.05
CA VAL A 380 -10.96 59.22 -51.29
C VAL A 380 -10.91 57.69 -51.33
N ALA A 381 -10.56 57.08 -52.46
CA ALA A 381 -10.44 55.62 -52.58
C ALA A 381 -9.25 55.04 -51.79
N THR A 382 -8.10 55.73 -51.74
CA THR A 382 -6.95 55.30 -50.92
C THR A 382 -7.25 55.45 -49.43
N LEU A 383 -7.82 56.58 -48.99
CA LEU A 383 -8.24 56.78 -47.61
C LEU A 383 -9.31 55.76 -47.16
N GLN A 384 -10.24 55.38 -48.03
CA GLN A 384 -11.19 54.29 -47.75
C GLN A 384 -10.48 52.93 -47.58
N ALA A 385 -9.50 52.62 -48.44
CA ALA A 385 -8.72 51.39 -48.32
C ALA A 385 -7.88 51.35 -47.02
N GLU A 386 -7.32 52.47 -46.59
CA GLU A 386 -6.58 52.56 -45.32
C GLU A 386 -7.50 52.48 -44.09
N ASN A 387 -8.66 53.14 -44.11
CA ASN A 387 -9.67 53.00 -43.05
C ASN A 387 -10.16 51.56 -42.90
N ASN A 388 -10.33 50.83 -44.01
CA ASN A 388 -10.68 49.41 -43.97
C ASN A 388 -9.54 48.57 -43.32
N LYS A 389 -8.28 48.76 -43.71
CA LYS A 389 -7.14 48.08 -43.07
C LYS A 389 -7.04 48.37 -41.57
N LEU A 390 -7.25 49.62 -41.15
CA LEU A 390 -7.27 50.02 -39.74
C LEU A 390 -8.43 49.37 -38.98
N ARG A 391 -9.60 49.24 -39.61
CA ARG A 391 -10.77 48.53 -39.06
C ARG A 391 -10.49 47.04 -38.89
N ASP A 392 -9.90 46.40 -39.89
CA ASP A 392 -9.53 44.98 -39.85
C ASP A 392 -8.50 44.73 -38.74
N GLY A 393 -7.46 45.59 -38.64
CA GLY A 393 -6.49 45.56 -37.54
C GLY A 393 -7.14 45.71 -36.16
N ASN A 394 -8.08 46.65 -35.99
CA ASN A 394 -8.85 46.78 -34.75
C ASN A 394 -9.70 45.54 -34.45
N THR A 395 -10.30 44.87 -35.44
CA THR A 395 -11.04 43.61 -35.18
C THR A 395 -10.11 42.48 -34.74
N THR A 396 -8.88 42.41 -35.27
CA THR A 396 -7.85 41.48 -34.78
C THR A 396 -7.45 41.78 -33.35
N VAL A 397 -7.14 43.04 -33.01
CA VAL A 397 -6.79 43.44 -31.64
C VAL A 397 -7.92 43.16 -30.64
N CYS A 398 -9.19 43.35 -31.04
CA CYS A 398 -10.34 42.98 -30.21
C CYS A 398 -10.44 41.45 -29.97
N ALA A 399 -10.06 40.62 -30.95
CA ALA A 399 -10.00 39.17 -30.79
C ALA A 399 -8.85 38.75 -29.85
N ASP A 400 -7.67 39.36 -30.01
CA ASP A 400 -6.50 39.11 -29.16
C ASP A 400 -6.78 39.54 -27.70
N LEU A 401 -7.39 40.70 -27.48
CA LEU A 401 -7.84 41.15 -26.15
C LEU A 401 -8.87 40.21 -25.53
N SER A 402 -9.78 39.65 -26.33
CA SER A 402 -10.77 38.66 -25.86
C SER A 402 -10.11 37.34 -25.46
N SER A 403 -9.12 36.88 -26.23
CA SER A 403 -8.30 35.70 -25.93
C SER A 403 -7.46 35.90 -24.67
N LEU A 404 -6.77 37.04 -24.57
CA LEU A 404 -5.94 37.39 -23.42
C LEU A 404 -6.77 37.54 -22.14
N ARG A 405 -7.98 38.12 -22.24
CA ARG A 405 -8.94 38.17 -21.13
C ARG A 405 -9.30 36.77 -20.64
N LYS A 406 -9.66 35.84 -21.54
CA LYS A 406 -9.94 34.45 -21.16
C LYS A 406 -8.74 33.81 -20.45
N ASN A 407 -7.52 34.03 -20.94
CA ASN A 407 -6.31 33.51 -20.29
C ASN A 407 -6.11 34.08 -18.88
N VAL A 408 -6.49 35.35 -18.64
CA VAL A 408 -6.48 35.96 -17.30
C VAL A 408 -7.56 35.34 -16.40
N ASP A 409 -8.77 35.13 -16.92
CA ASP A 409 -9.87 34.49 -16.18
C ASP A 409 -9.51 33.03 -15.81
N ASP A 410 -8.95 32.26 -16.76
CA ASP A 410 -8.44 30.89 -16.54
C ASP A 410 -7.30 30.89 -15.48
N LEU A 411 -6.38 31.87 -15.50
CA LEU A 411 -5.31 32.01 -14.50
C LEU A 411 -5.83 32.38 -13.11
N GLN A 412 -6.89 33.20 -13.02
CA GLN A 412 -7.56 33.49 -11.75
C GLN A 412 -8.21 32.23 -11.16
N GLN A 413 -8.91 31.44 -11.98
CA GLN A 413 -9.50 30.17 -11.54
C GLN A 413 -8.44 29.15 -11.07
N ASN A 414 -7.30 29.07 -11.76
CA ASN A 414 -6.17 28.25 -11.32
C ASN A 414 -5.60 28.76 -9.97
N THR A 415 -5.49 30.08 -9.80
CA THR A 415 -5.01 30.70 -8.55
C THR A 415 -5.93 30.39 -7.37
N THR A 416 -7.25 30.53 -7.52
CA THR A 416 -8.22 30.18 -6.45
C THR A 416 -8.22 28.69 -6.14
N THR A 417 -8.00 27.83 -7.15
CA THR A 417 -7.89 26.38 -6.96
C THR A 417 -6.63 26.01 -6.16
N LEU A 418 -5.49 26.67 -6.43
CA LEU A 418 -4.25 26.50 -5.66
C LEU A 418 -4.37 27.03 -4.24
N GLN A 419 -5.09 28.15 -4.01
CA GLN A 419 -5.37 28.68 -2.67
C GLN A 419 -6.19 27.67 -1.84
N ALA A 420 -7.32 27.17 -2.37
CA ALA A 420 -8.12 26.16 -1.68
C ALA A 420 -7.33 24.85 -1.40
N GLY A 421 -6.44 24.46 -2.32
CA GLY A 421 -5.52 23.34 -2.12
C GLY A 421 -4.52 23.59 -0.97
N SER A 422 -4.02 24.82 -0.84
CA SER A 422 -3.11 25.24 0.23
C SER A 422 -3.81 25.29 1.60
N GLU A 423 -5.04 25.81 1.66
CA GLU A 423 -5.87 25.85 2.87
C GLU A 423 -6.22 24.44 3.36
N LYS A 424 -6.57 23.53 2.44
CA LYS A 424 -6.76 22.12 2.77
C LYS A 424 -5.46 21.51 3.31
N MET A 425 -4.32 21.72 2.65
CA MET A 425 -3.03 21.16 3.08
C MET A 425 -2.58 21.71 4.44
N ALA A 426 -2.91 22.95 4.80
CA ALA A 426 -2.70 23.49 6.15
C ALA A 426 -3.59 22.78 7.19
N THR A 427 -4.86 22.51 6.83
CA THR A 427 -5.81 21.76 7.69
C THR A 427 -5.34 20.32 7.91
N ASP A 428 -4.89 19.63 6.85
CA ASP A 428 -4.33 18.28 6.91
C ASP A 428 -3.04 18.26 7.78
N LEU A 429 -2.21 19.31 7.71
CA LEU A 429 -1.02 19.47 8.55
C LEU A 429 -1.33 19.60 10.04
N ASP A 430 -2.33 20.41 10.45
CA ASP A 430 -2.70 20.53 11.86
C ASP A 430 -3.42 19.27 12.39
N ALA A 431 -4.13 18.52 11.54
CA ALA A 431 -4.65 17.19 11.89
C ALA A 431 -3.52 16.17 12.15
N VAL A 432 -2.48 16.16 11.31
CA VAL A 432 -1.27 15.35 11.53
C VAL A 432 -0.53 15.79 12.79
N ARG A 433 -0.39 17.11 13.02
CA ARG A 433 0.25 17.68 14.22
C ARG A 433 -0.47 17.27 15.51
N THR A 434 -1.79 17.31 15.50
CA THR A 434 -2.64 16.86 16.62
C THR A 434 -2.45 15.37 16.88
N SER A 435 -2.39 14.56 15.82
CA SER A 435 -2.12 13.12 15.90
C SER A 435 -0.75 12.81 16.49
N VAL A 436 0.29 13.55 16.09
CA VAL A 436 1.64 13.45 16.66
C VAL A 436 1.66 13.81 18.15
N GLY A 437 0.92 14.85 18.57
CA GLY A 437 0.78 15.21 20.00
C GLY A 437 0.15 14.10 20.84
N SER A 438 -0.90 13.45 20.32
CA SER A 438 -1.53 12.29 20.98
C SER A 438 -0.60 11.09 21.09
N LEU A 439 0.19 10.81 20.04
CA LEU A 439 1.21 9.76 20.07
C LEU A 439 2.33 10.06 21.07
N GLN A 440 2.78 11.32 21.15
CA GLN A 440 3.77 11.76 22.16
C GLN A 440 3.27 11.53 23.60
N HIS A 441 2.00 11.86 23.89
CA HIS A 441 1.39 11.58 25.18
C HIS A 441 1.33 10.08 25.50
N THR A 442 0.92 9.27 24.51
CA THR A 442 0.86 7.80 24.65
C THR A 442 2.23 7.18 24.92
N VAL A 443 3.27 7.64 24.20
CA VAL A 443 4.67 7.23 24.43
C VAL A 443 5.15 7.65 25.83
N GLY A 444 4.82 8.85 26.30
CA GLY A 444 5.15 9.30 27.66
C GLY A 444 4.50 8.45 28.77
N SER A 445 3.25 8.02 28.57
CA SER A 445 2.60 7.05 29.48
C SER A 445 3.30 5.70 29.45
N ALA A 446 3.55 5.14 28.26
CA ALA A 446 4.24 3.86 28.12
C ALA A 446 5.65 3.86 28.73
N GLN A 447 6.40 4.95 28.59
CA GLN A 447 7.69 5.14 29.27
C GLN A 447 7.54 5.17 30.80
N THR A 448 6.51 5.85 31.30
CA THR A 448 6.19 5.92 32.74
C THR A 448 5.84 4.55 33.31
N ASP A 449 5.04 3.76 32.59
CA ASP A 449 4.64 2.40 33.00
C ASP A 449 5.79 1.37 32.84
N THR A 450 6.66 1.56 31.85
CA THR A 450 7.93 0.83 31.75
C THR A 450 8.83 1.12 32.97
N ALA A 451 8.92 2.39 33.39
CA ALA A 451 9.70 2.77 34.57
C ALA A 451 9.11 2.25 35.89
N LYS A 452 7.78 2.13 36.02
CA LYS A 452 7.13 1.41 37.14
C LYS A 452 7.51 -0.07 37.11
N THR A 453 7.36 -0.72 35.95
CA THR A 453 7.61 -2.15 35.77
C THR A 453 9.05 -2.54 36.09
N ASN A 454 10.03 -1.75 35.66
CA ASN A 454 11.45 -1.97 35.97
C ASN A 454 11.75 -1.88 37.48
N LYS A 455 11.04 -1.04 38.24
CA LYS A 455 11.15 -1.01 39.72
C LYS A 455 10.59 -2.29 40.35
N SER A 456 9.44 -2.78 39.87
CA SER A 456 8.86 -4.05 40.32
C SER A 456 9.77 -5.24 40.01
N ILE A 457 10.34 -5.31 38.81
CA ILE A 457 11.32 -6.33 38.42
C ILE A 457 12.53 -6.30 39.37
N SER A 458 13.04 -5.10 39.70
CA SER A 458 14.15 -4.93 40.64
C SER A 458 13.84 -5.46 42.06
N SER A 459 12.59 -5.32 42.53
CA SER A 459 12.16 -5.91 43.82
C SER A 459 12.13 -7.43 43.76
N VAL A 460 11.43 -7.99 42.76
CA VAL A 460 11.28 -9.45 42.58
C VAL A 460 12.64 -10.12 42.37
N GLN A 461 13.57 -9.46 41.67
CA GLN A 461 14.93 -9.96 41.50
C GLN A 461 15.71 -10.01 42.82
N ARG A 462 15.53 -9.02 43.70
CA ARG A 462 16.12 -8.99 45.06
C ARG A 462 15.51 -10.04 45.99
N GLU A 463 14.20 -10.27 45.90
CA GLU A 463 13.50 -11.34 46.61
C GLU A 463 13.99 -12.71 46.13
N SER A 464 14.18 -12.88 44.82
CA SER A 464 14.73 -14.11 44.21
C SER A 464 16.17 -14.40 44.66
N THR A 465 17.02 -13.40 44.88
CA THR A 465 18.37 -13.63 45.45
C THR A 465 18.29 -14.02 46.93
N GLN A 466 17.46 -13.35 47.74
CA GLN A 466 17.27 -13.70 49.15
C GLN A 466 16.69 -15.10 49.37
N LEU A 467 15.82 -15.57 48.45
CA LEU A 467 15.29 -16.93 48.49
C LEU A 467 16.35 -17.99 48.14
N ARG A 468 17.26 -17.70 47.22
CA ARG A 468 18.40 -18.59 46.91
C ARG A 468 19.40 -18.69 48.06
N GLU A 469 19.73 -17.57 48.70
CA GLU A 469 20.57 -17.53 49.91
C GLU A 469 19.97 -18.38 51.05
N LYS A 470 18.64 -18.28 51.24
CA LYS A 470 17.92 -19.12 52.21
C LYS A 470 17.90 -20.60 51.83
N LEU A 471 17.81 -20.94 50.54
CA LEU A 471 17.81 -22.32 50.06
C LEU A 471 19.17 -23.00 50.32
N ASP A 472 20.28 -22.37 49.92
CA ASP A 472 21.64 -22.83 50.20
C ASP A 472 21.90 -23.00 51.72
N ALA A 473 21.41 -22.07 52.54
CA ALA A 473 21.49 -22.17 54.00
C ALA A 473 20.65 -23.33 54.57
N VAL A 474 19.55 -23.73 53.92
CA VAL A 474 18.74 -24.90 54.31
C VAL A 474 19.42 -26.20 53.85
N GLU A 475 19.93 -26.27 52.63
CA GLU A 475 20.68 -27.44 52.12
C GLU A 475 21.92 -27.76 52.98
N LYS A 476 22.64 -26.73 53.42
CA LYS A 476 23.75 -26.85 54.38
C LYS A 476 23.30 -27.35 55.76
N LYS A 477 22.09 -27.00 56.22
CA LYS A 477 21.52 -27.56 57.45
C LYS A 477 21.08 -29.02 57.28
N VAL A 478 20.41 -29.36 56.19
CA VAL A 478 19.99 -30.74 55.89
C VAL A 478 21.19 -31.68 55.82
N THR A 479 22.25 -31.30 55.10
CA THR A 479 23.50 -32.09 55.01
C THR A 479 24.30 -32.15 56.31
N SER A 480 24.10 -31.21 57.25
CA SER A 480 24.65 -31.30 58.60
C SER A 480 23.84 -32.24 59.51
N LEU A 481 22.51 -32.23 59.39
CA LEU A 481 21.62 -33.09 60.16
C LEU A 481 21.72 -34.56 59.73
N ASP A 482 21.82 -34.83 58.42
CA ASP A 482 22.06 -36.16 57.86
C ASP A 482 23.35 -36.81 58.41
N LYS A 483 24.42 -36.01 58.60
CA LYS A 483 25.64 -36.46 59.27
C LYS A 483 25.41 -36.80 60.74
N SER A 484 24.76 -35.91 61.50
CA SER A 484 24.47 -36.16 62.93
C SER A 484 23.62 -37.41 63.12
N ALA A 485 22.60 -37.61 62.28
CA ALA A 485 21.75 -38.80 62.33
C ALA A 485 22.51 -40.09 62.01
N LYS A 486 23.48 -40.05 61.09
CA LYS A 486 24.38 -41.19 60.80
C LYS A 486 25.35 -41.46 61.96
N ASP A 487 25.94 -40.42 62.54
CA ASP A 487 26.83 -40.55 63.70
C ASP A 487 26.08 -41.07 64.95
N GLU A 488 24.82 -40.69 65.14
CA GLU A 488 23.94 -41.20 66.20
C GLU A 488 23.49 -42.64 65.94
N SER A 489 23.11 -42.99 64.71
CA SER A 489 22.82 -44.37 64.31
C SER A 489 24.02 -45.31 64.56
N MET A 490 25.25 -44.85 64.26
CA MET A 490 26.47 -45.59 64.58
C MET A 490 26.76 -45.70 66.08
N LYS A 491 26.28 -44.78 66.93
CA LYS A 491 26.37 -44.91 68.40
C LYS A 491 25.37 -45.92 68.92
N ILE A 492 24.12 -45.89 68.44
CA ILE A 492 23.05 -46.83 68.80
C ILE A 492 23.51 -48.26 68.51
N ALA A 493 23.92 -48.56 67.28
CA ALA A 493 24.38 -49.90 66.90
C ALA A 493 25.60 -50.41 67.70
N ARG A 494 26.43 -49.51 68.25
CA ARG A 494 27.53 -49.87 69.17
C ARG A 494 27.04 -50.17 70.58
N LEU A 495 26.08 -49.40 71.08
CA LEU A 495 25.46 -49.60 72.40
C LEU A 495 24.64 -50.90 72.42
N ASP A 496 23.85 -51.17 71.38
CA ASP A 496 23.11 -52.42 71.24
C ASP A 496 24.07 -53.63 71.29
N SER A 497 25.19 -53.57 70.55
CA SER A 497 26.23 -54.60 70.57
C SER A 497 26.95 -54.76 71.93
N GLN A 498 26.94 -53.74 72.79
CA GLN A 498 27.44 -53.82 74.16
C GLN A 498 26.39 -54.44 75.09
N ILE A 499 25.12 -54.05 74.96
CA ILE A 499 23.98 -54.58 75.74
C ILE A 499 23.83 -56.08 75.48
N SER A 500 23.82 -56.52 74.22
CA SER A 500 23.74 -57.96 73.88
C SER A 500 24.86 -58.80 74.48
N LYS A 501 26.05 -58.22 74.71
CA LYS A 501 27.17 -58.91 75.36
C LYS A 501 27.03 -59.01 76.88
N GLN A 502 26.39 -58.03 77.51
CA GLN A 502 26.11 -58.04 78.95
C GLN A 502 24.91 -58.91 79.31
N ALA A 503 23.91 -59.01 78.42
CA ALA A 503 22.72 -59.84 78.62
C ALA A 503 22.99 -61.36 78.57
N ALA A 504 24.15 -61.79 78.06
CA ALA A 504 24.52 -63.19 77.86
C ALA A 504 25.53 -63.71 78.90
N MET A 505 25.52 -63.17 80.11
CA MET A 505 26.34 -63.65 81.23
C MET A 505 25.56 -64.66 82.08
N VAL A 506 26.15 -65.84 82.30
CA VAL A 506 25.60 -66.86 83.21
C VAL A 506 26.75 -67.41 84.05
N CYS A 507 26.61 -67.42 85.38
CA CYS A 507 27.55 -68.11 86.27
C CYS A 507 26.92 -68.43 87.63
N PHE A 508 27.36 -69.51 88.25
CA PHE A 508 26.99 -69.85 89.62
C PHE A 508 28.17 -70.41 90.41
N HIS A 509 28.05 -70.33 91.74
CA HIS A 509 28.91 -71.01 92.70
C HIS A 509 28.05 -71.38 93.92
N ALA A 510 28.10 -72.65 94.30
CA ALA A 510 27.39 -73.22 95.44
C ALA A 510 28.31 -74.13 96.25
N SER A 511 28.16 -74.12 97.57
CA SER A 511 28.79 -75.06 98.50
C SER A 511 27.77 -75.62 99.49
N ALA A 512 28.12 -76.65 100.25
CA ALA A 512 27.25 -77.20 101.30
C ALA A 512 27.31 -76.32 102.57
N THR A 513 26.19 -75.93 103.17
CA THR A 513 26.19 -75.25 104.48
C THR A 513 26.78 -76.15 105.57
N ASP A 514 26.29 -77.39 105.64
CA ASP A 514 26.71 -78.44 106.58
C ASP A 514 27.43 -79.59 105.85
N HIS A 515 27.78 -80.67 106.54
CA HIS A 515 28.35 -81.87 105.91
C HIS A 515 27.26 -82.67 105.19
N ILE A 516 27.56 -83.21 104.00
CA ILE A 516 26.65 -84.02 103.21
C ILE A 516 27.09 -85.48 103.31
N THR A 517 26.27 -86.34 103.94
CA THR A 517 26.46 -87.79 103.92
C THR A 517 25.46 -88.41 102.93
N THR A 518 25.96 -89.20 101.99
CA THR A 518 25.17 -89.99 101.03
C THR A 518 25.29 -91.48 101.35
N ASP A 519 24.24 -92.26 101.10
CA ASP A 519 24.19 -93.72 101.29
C ASP A 519 24.09 -94.52 99.98
N GLY A 520 24.51 -93.90 98.86
CA GLY A 520 24.61 -94.44 97.50
C GLY A 520 24.58 -93.33 96.45
N GLU A 521 24.29 -93.69 95.19
CA GLU A 521 24.14 -92.76 94.05
C GLU A 521 23.04 -91.70 94.33
N GLN A 522 23.43 -90.45 94.61
CA GLN A 522 22.52 -89.36 94.96
C GLN A 522 23.03 -88.00 94.49
N THR A 523 22.11 -87.13 94.04
CA THR A 523 22.44 -85.75 93.63
C THR A 523 22.87 -84.91 94.84
N LEU A 524 24.08 -84.34 94.81
CA LEU A 524 24.59 -83.45 95.86
C LEU A 524 23.88 -82.09 95.82
N ILE A 525 23.07 -81.82 96.85
CA ILE A 525 22.38 -80.55 97.04
C ILE A 525 23.31 -79.58 97.79
N LEU A 526 23.87 -78.60 97.07
CA LEU A 526 24.72 -77.55 97.65
C LEU A 526 23.88 -76.29 97.87
N ASP A 527 23.42 -76.08 99.10
CA ASP A 527 22.42 -75.07 99.45
C ASP A 527 22.98 -73.64 99.59
N ASN A 528 24.25 -73.50 99.98
CA ASN A 528 24.92 -72.22 100.16
C ASN A 528 25.41 -71.64 98.82
N VAL A 529 24.51 -70.94 98.12
CA VAL A 529 24.77 -70.30 96.83
C VAL A 529 25.34 -68.88 97.00
N SER A 530 26.60 -68.67 96.60
CA SER A 530 27.25 -67.35 96.65
C SER A 530 27.13 -66.54 95.35
N ALA A 531 26.83 -67.21 94.23
CA ALA A 531 26.51 -66.57 92.95
C ALA A 531 25.53 -67.44 92.15
N ASN A 532 24.61 -66.82 91.40
CA ASN A 532 23.70 -67.48 90.46
C ASN A 532 23.22 -66.52 89.36
N VAL A 533 24.14 -65.83 88.69
CA VAL A 533 23.82 -64.93 87.58
C VAL A 533 23.21 -65.74 86.43
N GLY A 534 21.99 -65.37 86.02
CA GLY A 534 21.21 -66.13 85.03
C GLY A 534 20.31 -67.21 85.65
N ASP A 535 20.23 -67.31 86.98
CA ASP A 535 19.29 -68.13 87.75
C ASP A 535 19.25 -69.63 87.38
N GLY A 536 20.36 -70.16 86.84
CA GLY A 536 20.43 -71.53 86.33
C GLY A 536 20.54 -72.60 87.42
N TYR A 537 21.19 -72.31 88.56
CA TYR A 537 21.36 -73.27 89.65
C TYR A 537 20.18 -73.27 90.64
N ASN A 538 19.70 -74.45 91.02
CA ASN A 538 18.64 -74.61 92.02
C ASN A 538 19.17 -75.22 93.34
N PRO A 539 19.33 -74.43 94.42
CA PRO A 539 19.83 -74.92 95.71
C PRO A 539 18.90 -75.92 96.40
N ASN A 540 17.65 -76.10 95.94
CA ASN A 540 16.72 -77.07 96.50
C ASN A 540 16.83 -78.46 95.85
N THR A 541 17.62 -78.60 94.76
CA THR A 541 17.73 -79.87 94.01
C THR A 541 19.16 -80.23 93.61
N GLY A 542 20.15 -79.36 93.81
CA GLY A 542 21.54 -79.64 93.41
C GLY A 542 21.85 -79.46 91.92
N VAL A 543 20.85 -79.07 91.11
CA VAL A 543 20.91 -79.09 89.64
C VAL A 543 21.07 -77.68 89.06
N PHE A 544 22.02 -77.51 88.15
CA PHE A 544 22.07 -76.41 87.19
C PHE A 544 21.23 -76.76 85.95
N THR A 545 20.35 -75.86 85.52
CA THR A 545 19.69 -75.93 84.20
C THR A 545 20.21 -74.78 83.35
N ALA A 546 20.74 -75.07 82.15
CA ALA A 546 21.33 -74.03 81.31
C ALA A 546 20.25 -73.06 80.78
N PRO A 547 20.31 -71.75 81.07
CA PRO A 547 19.31 -70.79 80.60
C PRO A 547 19.56 -70.33 79.16
N ILE A 548 20.79 -70.50 78.65
CA ILE A 548 21.23 -70.09 77.30
C ILE A 548 22.11 -71.20 76.72
N THR A 549 21.93 -71.55 75.45
CA THR A 549 22.82 -72.49 74.73
C THR A 549 24.23 -71.91 74.62
N GLY A 550 25.26 -72.67 74.96
CA GLY A 550 26.65 -72.22 74.80
C GLY A 550 27.69 -73.14 75.42
N ILE A 551 28.94 -72.67 75.44
CA ILE A 551 30.08 -73.38 76.04
C ILE A 551 30.22 -72.93 77.49
N TYR A 552 29.99 -73.86 78.41
CA TYR A 552 30.16 -73.69 79.84
C TYR A 552 31.45 -74.37 80.31
N ILE A 553 32.08 -73.79 81.33
CA ILE A 553 33.05 -74.50 82.17
C ILE A 553 32.38 -74.74 83.51
N PHE A 554 32.24 -76.01 83.88
CA PHE A 554 31.85 -76.44 85.23
C PHE A 554 33.09 -76.92 86.00
N MET A 555 33.05 -76.77 87.31
CA MET A 555 34.15 -77.15 88.21
C MET A 555 33.58 -77.60 89.56
N ALA A 556 34.07 -78.71 90.08
CA ALA A 556 33.57 -79.31 91.31
C ALA A 556 34.68 -79.88 92.17
N THR A 557 34.55 -79.79 93.49
CA THR A 557 35.53 -80.32 94.45
C THR A 557 34.86 -81.28 95.43
N ALA A 558 35.41 -82.49 95.50
CA ALA A 558 35.14 -83.50 96.51
C ALA A 558 36.13 -83.33 97.67
N ALA A 559 35.64 -83.15 98.89
CA ALA A 559 36.46 -83.03 100.09
C ALA A 559 35.89 -83.93 101.19
N PRO A 560 36.21 -85.25 101.16
CA PRO A 560 35.62 -86.24 102.07
C PRO A 560 36.08 -86.08 103.53
N VAL A 561 35.33 -86.70 104.43
CA VAL A 561 35.54 -86.64 105.89
C VAL A 561 35.79 -88.02 106.52
N ASP A 562 35.23 -89.08 105.94
CA ASP A 562 35.24 -90.43 106.54
C ASP A 562 36.58 -91.16 106.34
N ASP A 563 37.14 -91.70 107.43
CA ASP A 563 38.51 -92.27 107.57
C ASP A 563 38.61 -93.69 106.94
N ASP A 564 38.14 -93.84 105.70
CA ASP A 564 38.14 -95.07 104.91
C ASP A 564 39.30 -95.12 103.90
N SER A 565 39.72 -96.34 103.54
CA SER A 565 40.89 -96.56 102.66
C SER A 565 40.62 -96.38 101.16
N GLU A 566 39.36 -96.30 100.76
CA GLU A 566 38.95 -96.14 99.36
C GLU A 566 38.79 -94.65 98.98
N PRO A 567 38.98 -94.27 97.70
CA PRO A 567 38.80 -92.89 97.27
C PRO A 567 37.31 -92.53 97.16
N SER A 568 36.89 -91.43 97.78
CA SER A 568 35.55 -90.89 97.54
C SER A 568 35.49 -90.24 96.16
N HIS A 569 34.47 -90.60 95.38
CA HIS A 569 34.19 -89.99 94.08
C HIS A 569 33.05 -88.95 94.15
N ILE A 570 33.12 -87.95 93.25
CA ILE A 570 31.96 -87.15 92.84
C ILE A 570 31.95 -87.12 91.31
N TYR A 571 30.83 -87.50 90.72
CA TYR A 571 30.59 -87.45 89.29
C TYR A 571 29.96 -86.11 88.91
N LEU A 572 30.35 -85.55 87.77
CA LEU A 572 29.77 -84.35 87.18
C LEU A 572 29.04 -84.75 85.91
N LEU A 573 27.70 -84.76 85.97
CA LEU A 573 26.84 -85.24 84.90
C LEU A 573 26.25 -84.08 84.09
N VAL A 574 26.00 -84.30 82.79
CA VAL A 574 25.12 -83.49 81.92
C VAL A 574 24.07 -84.41 81.32
N ASP A 575 22.79 -84.18 81.60
CA ASP A 575 21.66 -85.04 81.16
C ASP A 575 21.99 -86.56 81.22
N ASP A 576 22.34 -87.03 82.41
CA ASP A 576 22.69 -88.43 82.74
C ASP A 576 24.03 -88.96 82.17
N GLU A 577 24.81 -88.16 81.41
CA GLU A 577 26.17 -88.53 80.94
C GLU A 577 27.27 -87.96 81.85
N ILE A 578 28.20 -88.81 82.33
CA ILE A 578 29.33 -88.40 83.18
C ILE A 578 30.41 -87.70 82.33
N HIS A 579 30.63 -86.40 82.57
CA HIS A 579 31.62 -85.60 81.85
C HIS A 579 32.93 -85.35 82.60
N ALA A 580 32.93 -85.44 83.93
CA ALA A 580 34.13 -85.38 84.74
C ALA A 580 33.94 -86.12 86.08
N VAL A 581 35.04 -86.55 86.70
CA VAL A 581 35.03 -87.21 88.02
C VAL A 581 36.07 -86.55 88.91
N ALA A 582 35.66 -86.17 90.13
CA ALA A 582 36.58 -85.78 91.20
C ALA A 582 36.85 -87.00 92.08
N SER A 583 38.10 -87.20 92.48
CA SER A 583 38.52 -88.36 93.27
C SER A 583 39.45 -87.91 94.39
N ALA A 584 39.16 -88.30 95.64
CA ALA A 584 39.93 -87.91 96.81
C ALA A 584 40.15 -89.12 97.74
N TYR A 585 41.41 -89.48 98.00
CA TYR A 585 41.77 -90.47 99.02
C TYR A 585 41.84 -89.80 100.39
N ASN A 586 41.19 -90.33 101.42
CA ASN A 586 41.24 -89.77 102.77
C ASN A 586 42.44 -90.31 103.59
N THR A 587 43.65 -90.27 103.02
CA THR A 587 44.88 -90.71 103.71
C THR A 587 45.49 -89.63 104.62
N ASP A 588 45.01 -88.40 104.53
CA ASP A 588 45.47 -87.23 105.31
C ASP A 588 44.30 -86.24 105.48
N VAL A 589 44.18 -85.65 106.68
CA VAL A 589 43.13 -84.69 107.02
C VAL A 589 43.19 -83.46 106.10
N GLY A 590 42.15 -83.27 105.29
CA GLY A 590 42.03 -82.14 104.35
C GLY A 590 42.32 -82.48 102.88
N SER A 591 42.42 -83.77 102.53
CA SER A 591 42.47 -84.23 101.14
C SER A 591 41.27 -83.71 100.31
N CYS A 592 41.53 -83.17 99.11
CA CYS A 592 40.52 -82.60 98.22
C CYS A 592 40.81 -82.99 96.77
N GLY A 593 39.83 -83.56 96.07
CA GLY A 593 39.89 -83.85 94.63
C GLY A 593 39.04 -82.85 93.86
N THR A 594 39.55 -82.29 92.76
CA THR A 594 38.81 -81.30 91.94
C THR A 594 38.74 -81.75 90.50
N CYS A 595 37.53 -81.73 89.92
CA CYS A 595 37.27 -81.99 88.51
C CYS A 595 36.73 -80.74 87.80
N HIS A 596 36.81 -80.75 86.47
CA HIS A 596 36.24 -79.69 85.64
C HIS A 596 35.83 -80.25 84.27
N ALA A 597 34.77 -79.69 83.70
CA ALA A 597 34.24 -80.05 82.39
C ALA A 597 34.02 -78.79 81.55
N ALA A 598 34.62 -78.72 80.36
CA ALA A 598 34.38 -77.67 79.38
C ALA A 598 33.48 -78.24 78.27
N VAL A 599 32.18 -77.95 78.35
CA VAL A 599 31.13 -78.64 77.59
C VAL A 599 30.19 -77.66 76.90
N GLN A 600 29.67 -78.03 75.73
CA GLN A 600 28.59 -77.30 75.07
C GLN A 600 27.27 -77.81 75.64
N VAL A 601 26.47 -76.92 76.23
CA VAL A 601 25.20 -77.25 76.89
C VAL A 601 24.10 -76.39 76.27
N SER A 602 23.03 -77.04 75.84
CA SER A 602 21.86 -76.40 75.21
C SER A 602 20.91 -75.84 76.27
N ALA A 603 20.18 -74.78 75.94
CA ALA A 603 19.18 -74.23 76.85
C ALA A 603 18.14 -75.29 77.26
N GLY A 604 17.97 -75.48 78.57
CA GLY A 604 17.10 -76.49 79.18
C GLY A 604 17.77 -77.81 79.57
N GLN A 605 19.01 -78.09 79.11
CA GLN A 605 19.79 -79.24 79.60
C GLN A 605 20.25 -79.04 81.04
N LYS A 606 20.40 -80.15 81.77
CA LYS A 606 20.72 -80.18 83.20
C LYS A 606 22.15 -80.63 83.45
N VAL A 607 22.76 -80.08 84.50
CA VAL A 607 24.11 -80.43 84.97
C VAL A 607 24.10 -80.51 86.49
N TRP A 608 24.62 -81.58 87.08
CA TRP A 608 24.64 -81.77 88.53
C TRP A 608 25.86 -82.56 89.00
N LEU A 609 25.99 -82.67 90.32
CA LEU A 609 26.97 -83.50 90.98
C LEU A 609 26.30 -84.70 91.66
N GLU A 610 26.94 -85.85 91.61
CA GLU A 610 26.39 -87.12 92.11
C GLU A 610 27.45 -87.90 92.90
N SER A 611 27.03 -88.51 94.00
CA SER A 611 27.86 -89.38 94.83
C SER A 611 28.08 -90.76 94.20
N ASP A 612 29.04 -91.49 94.75
CA ASP A 612 29.35 -92.86 94.36
C ASP A 612 28.33 -93.88 94.90
N ASP A 613 28.40 -95.13 94.44
CA ASP A 613 27.54 -96.21 94.95
C ASP A 613 27.90 -96.65 96.39
N ILE A 614 29.07 -96.23 96.87
CA ILE A 614 29.57 -96.39 98.24
C ILE A 614 29.17 -95.18 99.12
N PRO A 615 28.65 -95.38 100.35
CA PRO A 615 28.36 -94.29 101.27
C PRO A 615 29.57 -93.38 101.55
N CYS A 616 29.38 -92.07 101.47
CA CYS A 616 30.44 -91.06 101.60
C CYS A 616 29.94 -89.80 102.33
N SER A 617 30.74 -89.24 103.24
CA SER A 617 30.50 -87.91 103.82
C SER A 617 31.47 -86.87 103.25
N TYR A 618 30.92 -85.82 102.64
CA TYR A 618 31.63 -84.67 102.09
C TYR A 618 31.53 -83.48 103.05
N SER A 619 32.65 -82.77 103.25
CA SER A 619 32.77 -81.65 104.19
C SER A 619 32.01 -80.40 103.74
N SER A 620 31.62 -79.57 104.72
CA SER A 620 30.93 -78.30 104.50
C SER A 620 31.79 -77.26 103.76
N SER A 621 31.15 -76.15 103.39
CA SER A 621 31.79 -74.92 102.91
C SER A 621 33.00 -74.53 103.77
N PRO A 622 34.14 -74.11 103.15
CA PRO A 622 34.34 -73.82 101.73
C PRO A 622 34.79 -75.02 100.88
N HIS A 623 34.81 -76.24 101.40
CA HIS A 623 35.58 -77.35 100.83
C HIS A 623 34.86 -78.08 99.69
N THR A 624 33.63 -78.57 99.94
CA THR A 624 32.80 -79.17 98.88
C THR A 624 32.02 -78.06 98.15
N PHE A 625 32.27 -77.90 96.84
CA PHE A 625 31.63 -76.87 96.02
C PHE A 625 31.38 -77.31 94.58
N PHE A 626 30.41 -76.65 93.93
CA PHE A 626 30.10 -76.73 92.51
C PHE A 626 30.07 -75.32 91.92
N SER A 627 30.65 -75.14 90.74
CA SER A 627 30.67 -73.87 90.02
C SER A 627 30.39 -74.10 88.54
N GLY A 628 29.80 -73.09 87.88
CA GLY A 628 29.66 -73.05 86.44
C GLY A 628 29.77 -71.63 85.90
N VAL A 629 30.35 -71.47 84.70
CA VAL A 629 30.42 -70.18 84.00
C VAL A 629 30.27 -70.37 82.49
N LEU A 630 29.40 -69.56 81.88
CA LEU A 630 29.24 -69.46 80.43
C LEU A 630 30.42 -68.69 79.85
N VAL A 631 31.29 -69.39 79.12
CA VAL A 631 32.45 -68.79 78.44
C VAL A 631 32.03 -68.13 77.13
N ARG A 632 31.06 -68.72 76.44
CA ARG A 632 30.53 -68.22 75.17
C ARG A 632 29.10 -68.72 74.94
N ALA A 633 28.14 -67.80 74.90
CA ALA A 633 26.83 -68.07 74.33
C ALA A 633 26.94 -68.41 72.83
N GLU A 634 26.13 -69.36 72.39
CA GLU A 634 25.91 -69.61 70.96
C GLU A 634 24.96 -68.54 70.40
N ALA A 635 25.18 -68.12 69.15
CA ALA A 635 24.40 -67.04 68.55
C ALA A 635 23.12 -67.61 67.92
N THR A 636 21.97 -67.22 68.48
CA THR A 636 20.61 -67.48 67.96
C THR A 636 20.29 -66.59 66.75
#